data_AF-A0A382S157-F1
#
_entry.id   AF-A0A382S157-F1
#
_cell.length_a   1.000
_cell.length_b   1.000
_cell.length_c   1.000
_cell.angle_alpha   90.00
_cell.angle_beta   90.00
_cell.angle_gamma   90.00
#
_symmetry.space_group_name_H-M   'P 1'
#
loop_
_entity.id
_entity.type
_entity.pdbx_description
1 polymer ?
#
loop_
_entity_poly.entity_id
_entity_poly.type
_entity_poly.pdbx_seq_one_letter_code
_entity_poly.pdbx_strand_id
1 'polypeptide(L)'
;GFTTHPIEENGELIGYNLKDYVTGEEELSASVRWDVKPKIPGRTPEATHLGIRLDAVNRIATASVAKAIEEADLILVDEVGKLVSESKEFSAVLKEALKCGKPMLITMHKRSRNPLLQSIRKRDDLRTLEVTPINSAILPSKAVNILKTGMV
;
A
#
# COMPACT_ATOMS: atom_id res chain seq x y z
N GLY A 1 -0.90 8.55 -6.15
CA GLY A 1 -0.83 7.51 -5.10
C GLY A 1 -2.11 6.70 -5.12
N PHE A 2 -2.20 5.62 -4.35
CA PHE A 2 -3.34 4.71 -4.40
C PHE A 2 -3.79 4.25 -3.00
N THR A 3 -4.97 3.64 -2.98
CA THR A 3 -5.60 2.99 -1.83
C THR A 3 -5.99 1.56 -2.17
N THR A 4 -6.06 0.68 -1.15
CA THR A 4 -6.33 -0.75 -1.30
C THR A 4 -7.65 -1.08 -0.61
N HIS A 5 -8.59 -1.64 -1.36
CA HIS A 5 -9.95 -1.92 -0.89
C HIS A 5 -10.20 -3.43 -0.88
N PRO A 6 -10.40 -4.05 0.31
CA PRO A 6 -10.76 -5.46 0.38
C PRO A 6 -12.18 -5.68 -0.15
N ILE A 7 -12.37 -6.80 -0.86
CA ILE A 7 -13.68 -7.26 -1.31
C ILE A 7 -14.04 -8.48 -0.46
N GLU A 8 -15.21 -8.42 0.17
CA GLU A 8 -15.71 -9.46 1.05
C GLU A 8 -17.06 -9.99 0.56
N GLU A 9 -17.23 -11.32 0.60
CA GLU A 9 -18.51 -12.00 0.37
C GLU A 9 -18.76 -12.94 1.54
N ASN A 10 -19.94 -12.85 2.17
CA ASN A 10 -20.33 -13.68 3.33
C ASN A 10 -19.31 -13.65 4.50
N GLY A 11 -18.60 -12.53 4.69
CA GLY A 11 -17.56 -12.38 5.72
C GLY A 11 -16.20 -12.96 5.34
N GLU A 12 -16.05 -13.52 4.15
CA GLU A 12 -14.77 -14.01 3.63
C GLU A 12 -14.15 -13.00 2.66
N LEU A 13 -12.83 -12.81 2.77
CA LEU A 13 -12.06 -12.00 1.83
C LEU A 13 -11.92 -12.74 0.50
N ILE A 14 -12.53 -12.19 -0.56
CA ILE A 14 -12.51 -12.79 -1.90
C ILE A 14 -11.65 -12.04 -2.90
N GLY A 15 -11.22 -10.82 -2.58
CA GLY A 15 -10.45 -9.98 -3.51
C GLY A 15 -9.90 -8.70 -2.92
N TYR A 16 -9.14 -8.00 -3.74
CA TYR A 16 -8.68 -6.63 -3.49
C TYR A 16 -8.80 -5.80 -4.76
N ASN A 17 -9.41 -4.62 -4.63
CA ASN A 17 -9.28 -3.56 -5.60
C ASN A 17 -8.13 -2.63 -5.21
N LEU A 18 -7.43 -2.12 -6.21
CA LEU A 18 -6.56 -0.96 -6.06
C LEU A 18 -7.24 0.22 -6.70
N LYS A 19 -7.13 1.39 -6.08
CA LYS A 19 -7.74 2.62 -6.56
C LYS A 19 -6.75 3.77 -6.58
N ASP A 20 -6.58 4.40 -7.74
CA ASP A 20 -5.85 5.67 -7.84
C ASP A 20 -6.62 6.73 -7.04
N TYR A 21 -5.92 7.35 -6.09
CA TYR A 21 -6.55 8.30 -5.16
C TYR A 21 -7.00 9.59 -5.85
N VAL A 22 -6.31 10.01 -6.91
CA VAL A 22 -6.56 11.27 -7.60
C VAL A 22 -7.60 11.10 -8.70
N THR A 23 -7.43 10.09 -9.56
CA THR A 23 -8.35 9.88 -10.69
C THR A 23 -9.63 9.15 -10.28
N GLY A 24 -9.57 8.38 -9.19
CA GLY A 24 -10.64 7.50 -8.75
C GLY A 24 -10.77 6.22 -9.56
N GLU A 25 -9.88 5.98 -10.54
CA GLU A 25 -9.82 4.73 -11.29
C GLU A 25 -9.54 3.55 -10.35
N GLU A 26 -10.32 2.49 -10.48
CA GLU A 26 -10.30 1.35 -9.57
C GLU A 26 -10.33 0.03 -10.35
N GLU A 27 -9.42 -0.89 -9.99
CA GLU A 27 -9.29 -2.17 -10.69
C GLU A 27 -9.09 -3.34 -9.71
N LEU A 28 -9.79 -4.44 -9.97
CA LEU A 28 -9.58 -5.71 -9.26
C LEU A 28 -8.16 -6.19 -9.53
N SER A 29 -7.39 -6.36 -8.45
CA SER A 29 -5.95 -6.64 -8.51
C SER A 29 -5.58 -7.99 -7.90
N ALA A 30 -6.44 -8.53 -7.03
CA ALA A 30 -6.34 -9.90 -6.55
C ALA A 30 -7.71 -10.54 -6.36
N SER A 31 -7.82 -11.85 -6.60
CA SER A 31 -9.06 -12.60 -6.37
C SER A 31 -8.81 -14.08 -6.07
N VAL A 32 -9.64 -14.67 -5.20
CA VAL A 32 -9.72 -16.13 -5.00
C VAL A 32 -10.20 -16.88 -6.24
N ARG A 33 -10.89 -16.19 -7.15
CA ARG A 33 -11.44 -16.75 -8.40
C ARG A 33 -10.38 -16.87 -9.50
N TRP A 34 -9.16 -16.41 -9.27
CA TRP A 34 -8.09 -16.42 -10.26
C TRP A 34 -7.03 -17.46 -9.92
N ASP A 35 -6.91 -18.47 -10.78
CA ASP A 35 -5.82 -19.44 -10.71
C ASP A 35 -4.58 -18.97 -11.47
N VAL A 36 -3.98 -17.89 -10.97
CA VAL A 36 -2.74 -17.31 -11.52
C VAL A 36 -1.69 -17.16 -10.43
N LYS A 37 -0.41 -17.19 -10.82
CA LYS A 37 0.71 -16.82 -9.95
C LYS A 37 1.22 -15.42 -10.33
N PRO A 38 1.71 -14.61 -9.36
CA PRO A 38 1.85 -14.92 -7.93
C PRO A 38 0.52 -14.91 -7.15
N LYS A 39 0.52 -15.49 -5.94
CA LYS A 39 -0.65 -15.55 -5.06
C LYS A 39 -0.32 -14.98 -3.68
N ILE A 40 -1.32 -14.41 -3.00
CA ILE A 40 -1.24 -13.98 -1.59
C ILE A 40 -2.18 -14.81 -0.72
N PRO A 41 -1.83 -15.06 0.55
CA PRO A 41 -2.72 -15.75 1.48
C PRO A 41 -3.95 -14.89 1.78
N GLY A 42 -5.07 -15.55 2.11
CA GLY A 42 -6.23 -14.89 2.69
C GLY A 42 -6.00 -14.46 4.15
N ARG A 43 -7.08 -14.11 4.85
CA ARG A 43 -7.02 -13.61 6.24
C ARG A 43 -6.55 -14.66 7.24
N THR A 44 -6.89 -15.93 7.01
CA THR A 44 -6.53 -17.06 7.87
C THR A 44 -5.62 -18.05 7.13
N PRO A 45 -4.85 -18.89 7.83
CA PRO A 45 -4.01 -19.91 7.19
C PRO A 45 -4.78 -20.88 6.29
N GLU A 46 -6.07 -21.10 6.58
CA GLU A 46 -6.96 -22.03 5.88
C GLU A 46 -7.66 -21.39 4.68
N ALA A 47 -7.61 -20.05 4.59
CA ALA A 47 -8.29 -19.30 3.54
C ALA A 47 -7.67 -19.55 2.15
N THR A 48 -8.53 -19.55 1.13
CA THR A 48 -8.11 -19.66 -0.26
C THR A 48 -7.16 -18.52 -0.61
N HIS A 49 -6.05 -18.87 -1.27
CA HIS A 49 -5.08 -17.89 -1.72
C HIS A 49 -5.64 -17.10 -2.92
N LEU A 50 -5.37 -15.80 -2.95
CA LEU A 50 -5.81 -14.91 -4.01
C LEU A 50 -4.74 -14.82 -5.09
N GLY A 51 -5.09 -15.14 -6.33
CA GLY A 51 -4.25 -14.87 -7.50
C GLY A 51 -4.13 -13.37 -7.74
N ILE A 52 -2.94 -12.91 -8.12
CA ILE A 52 -2.64 -11.49 -8.37
C ILE A 52 -2.53 -11.24 -9.88
N ARG A 53 -3.15 -10.15 -10.33
CA ARG A 53 -2.95 -9.57 -11.67
C ARG A 53 -1.93 -8.43 -11.57
N LEU A 54 -0.66 -8.73 -11.86
CA LEU A 54 0.43 -7.75 -11.76
C LEU A 54 0.26 -6.58 -12.75
N ASP A 55 -0.43 -6.80 -13.86
CA ASP A 55 -0.78 -5.76 -14.82
C ASP A 55 -1.76 -4.75 -14.23
N ALA A 56 -2.77 -5.20 -13.47
CA ALA A 56 -3.68 -4.32 -12.73
C ALA A 56 -2.94 -3.54 -11.63
N VAL A 57 -2.04 -4.22 -10.88
CA VAL A 57 -1.16 -3.57 -9.90
C VAL A 57 -0.33 -2.47 -10.56
N ASN A 58 0.24 -2.75 -11.74
CA ASN A 58 1.07 -1.78 -12.44
C ASN A 58 0.26 -0.61 -13.02
N ARG A 59 -0.93 -0.86 -13.57
CA ARG A 59 -1.82 0.19 -14.06
C ARG A 59 -2.26 1.14 -12.97
N ILE A 60 -2.60 0.65 -11.78
CA ILE A 60 -3.12 1.49 -10.71
C ILE A 60 -2.01 1.94 -9.74
N ALA A 61 -1.39 1.00 -9.02
CA ALA A 61 -0.46 1.37 -7.95
C ALA A 61 0.85 1.95 -8.50
N THR A 62 1.47 1.30 -9.49
CA THR A 62 2.75 1.78 -10.03
C THR A 62 2.59 3.11 -10.75
N ALA A 63 1.61 3.23 -11.66
CA ALA A 63 1.39 4.47 -12.41
C ALA A 63 1.01 5.64 -11.50
N SER A 64 0.13 5.43 -10.52
CA SER A 64 -0.29 6.50 -9.61
C SER A 64 0.84 6.99 -8.70
N VAL A 65 1.79 6.13 -8.32
CA VAL A 65 2.99 6.53 -7.56
C VAL A 65 3.95 7.28 -8.46
N ALA A 66 4.23 6.78 -9.68
CA ALA A 66 5.07 7.48 -10.65
C ALA A 66 4.56 8.90 -10.93
N LYS A 67 3.27 9.04 -11.20
CA LYS A 67 2.63 10.34 -11.40
C LYS A 67 2.73 11.24 -10.18
N ALA A 68 2.58 10.70 -8.97
CA ALA A 68 2.70 11.48 -7.73
C ALA A 68 4.13 11.97 -7.48
N ILE A 69 5.15 11.21 -7.91
CA ILE A 69 6.56 11.66 -7.86
C ILE A 69 6.74 12.93 -8.69
N GLU A 70 6.08 13.04 -9.85
CA GLU A 70 6.20 14.20 -10.72
C GLU A 70 5.31 15.36 -10.26
N GLU A 71 4.03 15.09 -10.03
CA GLU A 71 3.00 16.14 -9.99
C GLU A 71 2.49 16.49 -8.58
N ALA A 72 2.61 15.59 -7.60
CA ALA A 72 1.94 15.76 -6.30
C ALA A 72 2.86 16.33 -5.22
N ASP A 73 2.30 17.04 -4.25
CA ASP A 73 3.01 17.51 -3.05
C ASP A 73 3.11 16.42 -1.97
N LEU A 74 2.25 15.41 -2.02
CA LEU A 74 2.16 14.29 -1.07
C LEU A 74 1.93 12.98 -1.82
N ILE A 75 2.73 11.97 -1.51
CA ILE A 75 2.57 10.63 -2.07
C ILE A 75 1.82 9.74 -1.07
N LEU A 76 0.64 9.27 -1.46
CA LEU A 76 -0.16 8.32 -0.69
C LEU A 76 0.06 6.88 -1.17
N VAL A 77 0.34 5.98 -0.24
CA VAL A 77 0.43 4.53 -0.48
C VAL A 77 -0.29 3.78 0.63
N ASP A 78 -1.49 3.29 0.32
CA ASP A 78 -2.27 2.45 1.22
C ASP A 78 -2.61 1.12 0.52
N GLU A 79 -2.03 -0.04 0.83
CA GLU A 79 -0.92 -0.35 1.75
C GLU A 79 0.31 -0.81 0.94
N VAL A 80 1.54 -0.60 1.46
CA VAL A 80 2.70 -1.38 1.01
C VAL A 80 2.63 -2.76 1.66
N GLY A 81 2.00 -3.69 0.97
CA GLY A 81 1.76 -5.06 1.45
C GLY A 81 2.31 -6.13 0.49
N LYS A 82 1.97 -7.39 0.77
CA LYS A 82 2.33 -8.49 -0.14
C LYS A 82 1.79 -8.25 -1.56
N LEU A 83 0.53 -7.82 -1.70
CA LEU A 83 -0.14 -7.58 -2.98
C LEU A 83 0.72 -6.77 -3.97
N VAL A 84 1.12 -5.56 -3.57
CA VAL A 84 1.86 -4.65 -4.46
C VAL A 84 3.35 -4.99 -4.53
N SER A 85 3.93 -5.60 -3.50
CA SER A 85 5.36 -5.96 -3.48
C SER A 85 5.73 -7.15 -4.37
N GLU A 86 4.75 -7.93 -4.84
CA GLU A 86 4.99 -8.94 -5.89
C GLU A 86 5.31 -8.30 -7.26
N SER A 87 4.94 -7.04 -7.47
CA SER A 87 5.34 -6.27 -8.65
C SER A 87 6.75 -5.70 -8.50
N LYS A 88 7.62 -6.02 -9.46
CA LYS A 88 8.98 -5.48 -9.53
C LYS A 88 8.95 -4.00 -9.92
N GLU A 89 8.04 -3.63 -10.82
CA GLU A 89 7.84 -2.26 -11.27
C GLU A 89 7.37 -1.38 -10.11
N PHE A 90 6.42 -1.88 -9.32
CA PHE A 90 5.97 -1.19 -8.11
C PHE A 90 7.12 -1.02 -7.10
N SER A 91 7.89 -2.08 -6.89
CA SER A 91 9.04 -2.04 -5.98
C SER A 91 10.12 -1.06 -6.46
N ALA A 92 10.28 -0.85 -7.77
CA ALA A 92 11.19 0.13 -8.33
C ALA A 92 10.67 1.56 -8.11
N VAL A 93 9.42 1.84 -8.49
CA VAL A 93 8.85 3.19 -8.33
C VAL A 93 8.72 3.60 -6.87
N LEU A 94 8.45 2.66 -5.95
CA LEU A 94 8.43 2.97 -4.52
C LEU A 94 9.80 3.39 -4.01
N LYS A 95 10.89 2.78 -4.51
CA LYS A 95 12.26 3.20 -4.16
C LYS A 95 12.59 4.59 -4.70
N GLU A 96 12.05 4.95 -5.86
CA GLU A 96 12.18 6.29 -6.43
C GLU A 96 11.39 7.31 -5.61
N ALA A 97 10.15 6.99 -5.24
CA ALA A 97 9.31 7.82 -4.37
C ALA A 97 9.99 8.09 -3.02
N LEU A 98 10.58 7.06 -2.41
CA LEU A 98 11.33 7.21 -1.16
C LEU A 98 12.62 8.03 -1.31
N LYS A 99 13.11 8.29 -2.53
CA LYS A 99 14.30 9.12 -2.80
C LYS A 99 13.96 10.52 -3.28
N CYS A 100 12.73 10.78 -3.70
CA CYS A 100 12.35 12.07 -4.29
C CYS A 100 12.22 13.21 -3.26
N GLY A 101 12.29 12.91 -1.96
CA GLY A 101 12.26 13.89 -0.88
C GLY A 101 10.88 14.51 -0.61
N LYS A 102 9.84 14.10 -1.37
CA LYS A 102 8.47 14.53 -1.12
C LYS A 102 7.89 13.85 0.12
N PRO A 103 7.02 14.54 0.89
CA PRO A 103 6.25 13.92 1.96
C PRO A 103 5.51 12.66 1.47
N MET A 104 5.48 11.64 2.31
CA MET A 104 4.78 10.39 2.02
C MET A 104 3.91 9.97 3.20
N LEU A 105 2.72 9.44 2.90
CA LEU A 105 1.89 8.73 3.86
C LEU A 105 1.75 7.28 3.41
N ILE A 106 2.27 6.37 4.22
CA ILE A 106 2.37 4.95 3.88
C ILE A 106 1.75 4.11 5.00
N THR A 107 0.85 3.19 4.66
CA THR A 107 0.37 2.15 5.58
C THR A 107 1.09 0.83 5.29
N MET A 108 1.43 0.10 6.36
CA MET A 108 2.21 -1.14 6.29
C MET A 108 1.80 -2.09 7.40
N HIS A 109 1.63 -3.37 7.07
CA HIS A 109 1.31 -4.37 8.07
C HIS A 109 2.42 -4.54 9.15
N LYS A 110 2.07 -4.36 10.43
CA LYS A 110 3.00 -4.35 11.59
C LYS A 110 3.97 -5.54 11.63
N ARG A 111 3.52 -6.75 11.28
CA ARG A 111 4.33 -7.98 11.37
C ARG A 111 4.90 -8.48 10.05
N SER A 112 4.79 -7.70 8.97
CA SER A 112 5.31 -8.15 7.67
C SER A 112 6.83 -8.32 7.71
N ARG A 113 7.31 -9.48 7.25
CA ARG A 113 8.74 -9.80 7.10
C ARG A 113 9.26 -9.52 5.68
N ASN A 114 8.44 -8.92 4.82
CA ASN A 114 8.85 -8.59 3.46
C ASN A 114 10.09 -7.66 3.48
N PRO A 115 11.17 -7.97 2.73
CA PRO A 115 12.40 -7.18 2.73
C PRO A 115 12.22 -5.69 2.41
N LEU A 116 11.30 -5.35 1.50
CA LEU A 116 10.98 -3.95 1.14
C LEU A 116 10.47 -3.19 2.36
N LEU A 117 9.50 -3.75 3.07
CA LEU A 117 8.95 -3.14 4.29
C LEU A 117 10.00 -3.02 5.40
N GLN A 118 10.88 -4.01 5.54
CA GLN A 118 11.97 -3.95 6.51
C GLN A 118 12.97 -2.84 6.16
N SER A 119 13.23 -2.60 4.87
CA SER A 119 14.09 -1.50 4.44
C SER A 119 13.47 -0.13 4.72
N ILE A 120 12.16 0.03 4.49
CA ILE A 120 11.42 1.27 4.79
C ILE A 120 11.46 1.59 6.29
N ARG A 121 11.26 0.60 7.16
CA ARG A 121 11.28 0.80 8.62
C ARG A 121 12.61 1.21 9.20
N LYS A 122 13.71 0.87 8.53
CA LYS A 122 15.07 1.20 8.98
C LYS A 122 15.49 2.60 8.58
N ARG A 123 14.68 3.30 7.80
CA ARG A 123 14.95 4.68 7.41
C ARG A 123 14.75 5.61 8.60
N ASP A 124 15.71 6.48 8.78
CA ASP A 124 15.75 7.56 9.77
C ASP A 124 14.95 8.79 9.34
N ASP A 125 14.74 8.97 8.03
CA ASP A 125 13.90 10.03 7.45
C ASP A 125 12.40 9.70 7.38
N LEU A 126 11.95 8.65 8.09
CA LEU A 126 10.53 8.30 8.21
C LEU A 126 10.08 8.21 9.67
N ARG A 127 8.93 8.83 9.96
CA ARG A 127 8.28 8.71 11.26
C ARG A 127 7.27 7.57 11.29
N THR A 128 7.58 6.51 12.02
CA THR A 128 6.67 5.38 12.20
C THR A 128 5.67 5.64 13.33
N LEU A 129 4.37 5.51 13.03
CA LEU A 129 3.29 5.57 14.02
C LEU A 129 2.64 4.19 14.12
N GLU A 130 2.75 3.55 15.28
CA GLU A 130 2.04 2.29 15.52
C GLU A 130 0.56 2.55 15.82
N VAL A 131 -0.33 1.94 15.05
CA VAL A 131 -1.78 1.95 15.27
C VAL A 131 -2.15 0.93 16.35
N THR A 132 -2.82 1.40 17.39
CA THR A 132 -3.41 0.59 18.47
C THR A 132 -4.89 0.94 18.64
N PRO A 133 -5.71 0.06 19.25
CA PRO A 133 -7.10 0.39 19.53
C PRO A 133 -7.27 1.70 20.32
N ILE A 134 -6.32 2.00 21.21
CA ILE A 134 -6.33 3.16 22.10
C ILE A 134 -6.03 4.46 21.33
N ASN A 135 -5.09 4.44 20.38
CA ASN A 135 -4.63 5.65 19.70
C ASN A 135 -5.23 5.88 18.31
N SER A 136 -5.95 4.90 17.76
CA SER A 136 -6.48 4.95 16.39
C SER A 136 -7.25 6.23 16.08
N ALA A 137 -8.07 6.72 17.03
CA ALA A 137 -8.85 7.94 16.88
C ALA A 137 -8.01 9.24 16.80
N ILE A 138 -6.83 9.27 17.42
CA ILE A 138 -5.97 10.47 17.46
C ILE A 138 -4.90 10.50 16.37
N LEU A 139 -4.60 9.35 15.76
CA LEU A 139 -3.54 9.24 14.76
C LEU A 139 -3.77 10.08 13.50
N PRO A 140 -4.99 10.24 12.95
CA PRO A 140 -5.22 11.09 11.79
C PRO A 140 -4.75 12.54 12.03
N SER A 141 -5.18 13.14 13.13
CA SER A 141 -4.79 14.52 13.50
C SER A 141 -3.29 14.63 13.72
N LYS A 142 -2.67 13.61 14.34
CA LYS A 142 -1.21 13.57 14.55
C LYS A 142 -0.44 13.46 13.24
N ALA A 143 -0.89 12.62 12.31
CA ALA A 143 -0.28 12.46 10.99
C ALA A 143 -0.36 13.76 10.18
N VAL A 144 -1.53 14.42 10.18
CA VAL A 144 -1.69 15.73 9.53
C VAL A 144 -0.75 16.77 10.13
N ASN A 145 -0.59 16.81 11.45
CA ASN A 145 0.33 17.75 12.09
C ASN A 145 1.78 17.51 11.64
N ILE A 146 2.25 16.25 11.67
CA ILE A 146 3.60 15.88 11.22
C ILE A 146 3.84 16.28 9.76
N LEU A 147 2.86 16.05 8.88
CA LEU A 147 2.97 16.42 7.46
C LEU A 147 3.04 17.94 7.25
N LYS A 148 2.40 18.74 8.10
CA LYS A 148 2.42 20.21 8.02
C LYS A 148 3.69 20.83 8.59
N THR A 149 4.20 20.29 9.70
CA THR A 149 5.33 20.88 10.43
C THR A 149 6.68 20.30 10.05
N GLY A 150 6.69 19.19 9.32
CA GLY A 150 7.90 18.41 9.05
C GLY A 150 8.33 17.54 10.24
N MET A 151 9.37 16.74 10.00
CA MET A 151 10.02 15.91 11.03
C MET A 151 10.95 16.80 11.86
N VAL A 152 10.41 17.35 12.96
CA VAL A 152 11.22 17.95 14.05
C VAL A 152 11.79 16.85 14.92
#